data_AF-A0A7J5A130-F1
#
_entry.id   AF-A0A7J5A130-F1
#
_cell.length_a   1.000
_cell.length_b   1.000
_cell.length_c   1.000
_cell.angle_alpha   90.00
_cell.angle_beta   90.00
_cell.angle_gamma   90.00
#
_symmetry.space_group_name_H-M   'P 1'
#
loop_
_entity.id
_entity.type
_entity.pdbx_description
1 polymer ?
#
loop_
_entity_poly.entity_id
_entity_poly.type
_entity_poly.pdbx_seq_one_letter_code
_entity_poly.pdbx_strand_id
1 'polypeptide(L)'
;MTVAETSRPDAPTRKPWARRRRGLGEHVARTVSALQVRLLREAPQPEAVSALARLRRGIGRAPGFDYTLERYLQVPEDLLGYRPADDAVATDAEYAMHDAVTLYALHQQSRRERMHMDGRGLGQALAELVRVSAGPDGVRRRFAALGTASTYHEGIYHLRSLITMLREPQIPLDYGLLADDLQTLRLPTGRPQVQAIWGREFFRSRPSTDVETPATDAHEENLS
;
A
#
# COMPACT_ATOMS: atom_id res chain seq x y z
N MET A 1 48.40 -16.44 31.44
CA MET A 1 46.94 -16.60 31.38
C MET A 1 46.44 -15.60 30.34
N THR A 2 46.06 -16.09 29.17
CA THR A 2 45.62 -15.26 28.04
C THR A 2 44.11 -15.46 27.92
N VAL A 3 43.34 -14.39 28.06
CA VAL A 3 41.88 -14.41 27.98
C VAL A 3 41.49 -14.57 26.52
N ALA A 4 40.83 -15.67 26.18
CA ALA A 4 40.26 -15.87 24.85
C ALA A 4 38.97 -15.05 24.73
N GLU A 5 39.00 -14.03 23.88
CA GLU A 5 37.84 -13.23 23.53
C GLU A 5 36.98 -14.01 22.54
N THR A 6 35.89 -14.59 23.04
CA THR A 6 34.91 -15.32 22.23
C THR A 6 34.06 -14.30 21.45
N SER A 7 34.41 -14.07 20.18
CA SER A 7 33.59 -13.26 19.27
C SER A 7 32.21 -13.91 19.08
N ARG A 8 31.15 -13.13 19.37
CA ARG A 8 29.75 -13.50 19.11
C ARG A 8 29.54 -13.65 17.58
N PRO A 9 28.85 -14.69 17.10
CA PRO A 9 28.52 -14.80 15.68
C PRO A 9 27.55 -13.69 15.29
N ASP A 10 27.85 -13.05 14.17
CA ASP A 10 27.06 -12.00 13.53
C ASP A 10 25.63 -12.52 13.28
N ALA A 11 24.64 -11.81 13.81
CA ALA A 11 23.24 -12.25 13.70
C ALA A 11 22.84 -12.23 12.22
N PRO A 12 22.23 -13.29 11.68
CA PRO A 12 21.85 -13.33 10.27
C PRO A 12 20.88 -12.19 9.98
N THR A 13 21.30 -11.26 9.12
CA THR A 13 20.45 -10.19 8.60
C THR A 13 19.27 -10.84 7.90
N ARG A 14 18.12 -10.93 8.60
CA ARG A 14 16.88 -11.47 8.03
C ARG A 14 16.54 -10.62 6.81
N LYS A 15 16.77 -11.16 5.61
CA LYS A 15 16.41 -10.50 4.36
C LYS A 15 14.94 -10.09 4.48
N PRO A 16 14.60 -8.79 4.39
CA PRO A 16 13.24 -8.36 4.58
C PRO A 16 12.38 -9.09 3.56
N TRP A 17 11.37 -9.79 4.06
CA TRP A 17 10.43 -10.53 3.23
C TRP A 17 9.79 -9.51 2.27
N ALA A 18 10.14 -9.59 0.98
CA ALA A 18 9.62 -8.68 -0.03
C ALA A 18 8.50 -9.40 -0.78
N ARG A 19 7.28 -8.89 -0.67
CA ARG A 19 6.16 -9.42 -1.44
C ARG A 19 6.41 -9.14 -2.92
N ARG A 20 6.20 -10.16 -3.76
CA ARG A 20 6.28 -10.02 -5.22
C ARG A 20 4.93 -9.60 -5.79
N ARG A 21 4.98 -8.72 -6.80
CA ARG A 21 3.84 -8.37 -7.64
C ARG A 21 3.49 -9.56 -8.55
N ARG A 22 2.24 -9.63 -8.98
CA ARG A 22 1.77 -10.47 -10.10
C ARG A 22 1.73 -9.63 -11.38
N GLY A 23 1.28 -10.22 -12.50
CA GLY A 23 1.28 -9.56 -13.81
C GLY A 23 0.57 -8.20 -13.83
N LEU A 24 -0.63 -8.11 -13.23
CA LEU A 24 -1.36 -6.84 -13.12
C LEU A 24 -0.60 -5.82 -12.29
N GLY A 25 -0.12 -6.20 -11.09
CA GLY A 25 0.65 -5.32 -10.24
C GLY A 25 1.93 -4.80 -10.90
N GLU A 26 2.63 -5.62 -11.67
CA GLU A 26 3.79 -5.17 -12.45
C GLU A 26 3.41 -4.13 -13.51
N HIS A 27 2.31 -4.35 -14.23
CA HIS A 27 1.80 -3.40 -15.22
C HIS A 27 1.42 -2.05 -14.59
N VAL A 28 0.72 -2.09 -13.45
CA VAL A 28 0.33 -0.88 -12.71
C VAL A 28 1.57 -0.14 -12.21
N ALA A 29 2.54 -0.85 -11.62
CA ALA A 29 3.77 -0.24 -11.11
C ALA A 29 4.57 0.45 -12.22
N ARG A 30 4.68 -0.17 -13.41
CA ARG A 30 5.32 0.45 -14.58
C ARG A 30 4.57 1.71 -15.02
N THR A 31 3.25 1.64 -15.12
CA THR A 31 2.39 2.77 -15.53
C THR A 31 2.51 3.95 -14.57
N VAL A 32 2.38 3.68 -13.26
CA VAL A 32 2.50 4.68 -12.19
C VAL A 32 3.92 5.25 -12.15
N SER A 33 4.95 4.42 -12.24
CA SER A 33 6.35 4.89 -12.28
C SER A 33 6.62 5.82 -13.47
N ALA A 34 6.13 5.47 -14.66
CA ALA A 34 6.28 6.30 -15.85
C ALA A 34 5.53 7.65 -15.74
N LEU A 35 4.35 7.67 -15.11
CA LEU A 35 3.65 8.91 -14.79
C LEU A 35 4.43 9.74 -13.75
N GLN A 36 4.88 9.10 -12.67
CA GLN A 36 5.65 9.73 -11.59
C GLN A 36 6.93 10.41 -12.12
N VAL A 37 7.69 9.72 -12.97
CA VAL A 37 8.92 10.26 -13.58
C VAL A 37 8.65 11.53 -14.38
N ARG A 38 7.51 11.61 -15.08
CA ARG A 38 7.13 12.80 -15.86
C ARG A 38 6.64 13.96 -14.99
N LEU A 39 6.00 13.64 -13.86
CA LEU A 39 5.52 14.62 -12.87
C LEU A 39 6.65 15.24 -12.05
N LEU A 40 7.68 14.45 -11.72
CA LEU A 40 8.75 14.85 -10.80
C LEU A 40 9.99 15.42 -11.49
N ARG A 41 9.90 15.74 -12.78
CA ARG A 41 10.95 16.52 -13.46
C ARG A 41 11.03 17.93 -12.86
N GLU A 42 12.20 18.56 -12.99
CA GLU A 42 12.40 19.97 -12.59
C GLU A 42 11.35 20.89 -13.25
N ALA A 43 11.10 20.66 -14.55
CA ALA A 43 9.92 21.16 -15.25
C ALA A 43 8.95 19.99 -15.53
N PRO A 44 7.85 19.86 -14.76
CA PRO A 44 6.85 18.80 -14.96
C PRO A 44 6.23 18.85 -16.36
N GLN A 45 6.00 17.68 -16.96
CA GLN A 45 5.35 17.63 -18.28
C GLN A 45 3.87 18.05 -18.16
N PRO A 46 3.39 19.03 -18.96
CA PRO A 46 2.01 19.51 -18.87
C PRO A 46 0.95 18.42 -19.06
N GLU A 47 1.20 17.47 -19.98
CA GLU A 47 0.32 16.32 -20.21
C GLU A 47 0.20 15.44 -18.96
N ALA A 48 1.30 15.14 -18.28
CA ALA A 48 1.30 14.33 -17.07
C ALA A 48 0.56 15.04 -15.91
N VAL A 49 0.75 16.35 -15.76
CA VAL A 49 0.03 17.17 -14.76
C VAL A 49 -1.48 17.17 -15.04
N SER A 50 -1.87 17.34 -16.31
CA SER A 50 -3.27 17.26 -16.75
C SER A 50 -3.85 15.87 -16.49
N ALA A 51 -3.15 14.80 -16.88
CA ALA A 51 -3.56 13.43 -16.65
C ALA A 51 -3.77 13.14 -15.15
N LEU A 52 -2.84 13.57 -14.29
CA LEU A 52 -2.95 13.43 -12.84
C LEU A 52 -4.23 14.10 -12.29
N ALA A 53 -4.52 15.33 -12.75
CA ALA A 53 -5.72 16.05 -12.34
C ALA A 53 -7.02 15.34 -12.78
N ARG A 54 -7.02 14.72 -13.97
CA ARG A 54 -8.16 13.97 -14.52
C ARG A 54 -8.36 12.63 -13.82
N LEU A 55 -7.28 11.87 -13.60
CA LEU A 55 -7.31 10.61 -12.85
C LEU A 55 -7.92 10.81 -11.46
N ARG A 56 -7.60 11.91 -10.78
CA ARG A 56 -8.23 12.24 -9.49
C ARG A 56 -9.75 12.39 -9.55
N ARG A 57 -10.31 12.83 -10.69
CA ARG A 57 -11.77 12.92 -10.89
C ARG A 57 -12.41 11.55 -11.15
N GLY A 58 -11.61 10.53 -11.46
CA GLY A 58 -12.03 9.14 -11.66
C GLY A 58 -12.26 8.35 -10.37
N ILE A 59 -11.86 8.88 -9.21
CA ILE A 59 -12.03 8.18 -7.91
C ILE A 59 -13.51 7.91 -7.65
N GLY A 60 -13.86 6.64 -7.45
CA GLY A 60 -15.23 6.20 -7.22
C GLY A 60 -16.10 6.12 -8.48
N ARG A 61 -15.54 6.38 -9.66
CA ARG A 61 -16.19 6.13 -10.96
C ARG A 61 -15.79 4.76 -11.50
N ALA A 62 -16.58 4.21 -12.42
CA ALA A 62 -16.23 2.99 -13.13
C ALA A 62 -15.09 3.24 -14.15
N PRO A 63 -14.36 2.18 -14.55
CA PRO A 63 -13.48 2.22 -15.72
C PRO A 63 -14.21 2.76 -16.96
N GLY A 64 -13.46 3.40 -17.87
CA GLY A 64 -14.03 4.00 -19.08
C GLY A 64 -14.66 5.38 -18.89
N PHE A 65 -14.60 5.99 -17.70
CA PHE A 65 -15.18 7.32 -17.45
C PHE A 65 -14.56 8.46 -18.30
N ASP A 66 -13.33 8.27 -18.80
CA ASP A 66 -12.59 9.23 -19.59
C ASP A 66 -11.64 8.50 -20.56
N TYR A 67 -12.05 8.37 -21.81
CA TYR A 67 -11.31 7.62 -22.84
C TYR A 67 -9.92 8.16 -23.14
N THR A 68 -9.67 9.44 -22.89
CA THR A 68 -8.34 10.02 -23.15
C THR A 68 -7.28 9.57 -22.14
N LEU A 69 -7.69 8.92 -21.05
CA LEU A 69 -6.81 8.33 -20.05
C LEU A 69 -6.42 6.88 -20.38
N GLU A 70 -6.77 6.38 -21.57
CA GLU A 70 -6.44 5.02 -22.04
C GLU A 70 -4.99 4.63 -21.72
N ARG A 71 -4.01 5.49 -22.06
CA ARG A 71 -2.58 5.28 -21.77
C ARG A 71 -2.28 4.90 -20.32
N TYR A 72 -3.09 5.36 -19.37
CA TYR A 72 -2.90 5.17 -17.94
C TYR A 72 -3.78 4.11 -17.32
N LEU A 73 -4.86 3.69 -17.99
CA LEU A 73 -5.91 2.84 -17.43
C LEU A 73 -6.12 1.55 -18.22
N GLN A 74 -5.52 1.43 -19.41
CA GLN A 74 -5.60 0.24 -20.23
C GLN A 74 -4.94 -0.95 -19.54
N VAL A 75 -5.67 -2.07 -19.52
CA VAL A 75 -5.18 -3.37 -19.08
C VAL A 75 -4.91 -4.23 -20.32
N PRO A 76 -3.69 -4.78 -20.48
CA PRO A 76 -3.37 -5.72 -21.56
C PRO A 76 -4.29 -6.94 -21.56
N GLU A 77 -4.59 -7.47 -22.76
CA GLU A 77 -5.56 -8.55 -22.94
C GLU A 77 -5.19 -9.83 -22.15
N ASP A 78 -3.91 -10.15 -22.08
CA ASP A 78 -3.36 -11.28 -21.31
C ASP A 78 -3.51 -11.12 -19.79
N LEU A 79 -3.77 -9.89 -19.30
CA LEU A 79 -3.92 -9.56 -17.89
C LEU A 79 -5.37 -9.31 -17.45
N LEU A 80 -6.33 -9.31 -18.39
CA LEU A 80 -7.76 -9.08 -18.09
C LEU A 80 -8.35 -10.16 -17.17
N GLY A 81 -7.81 -11.38 -17.24
CA GLY A 81 -8.33 -12.52 -16.49
C GLY A 81 -9.72 -12.94 -17.00
N TYR A 82 -10.66 -13.16 -16.08
CA TYR A 82 -12.03 -13.54 -16.45
C TYR A 82 -12.78 -12.33 -17.04
N ARG A 83 -13.28 -12.50 -18.26
CA ARG A 83 -14.17 -11.53 -18.92
C ARG A 83 -15.62 -11.77 -18.47
N PRO A 84 -16.32 -10.73 -17.98
CA PRO A 84 -17.77 -10.80 -17.78
C PRO A 84 -18.52 -11.22 -19.05
N ALA A 85 -19.70 -11.80 -18.88
CA ALA A 85 -20.54 -12.19 -20.02
C ALA A 85 -21.19 -10.99 -20.74
N ASP A 86 -21.27 -9.85 -20.05
CA ASP A 86 -21.74 -8.59 -20.60
C ASP A 86 -20.53 -7.69 -20.90
N ASP A 87 -20.32 -7.39 -22.18
CA ASP A 87 -19.20 -6.56 -22.67
C ASP A 87 -19.26 -5.12 -22.14
N ALA A 88 -20.42 -4.67 -21.63
CA ALA A 88 -20.54 -3.36 -20.98
C ALA A 88 -19.94 -3.33 -19.56
N VAL A 89 -19.58 -4.49 -18.99
CA VAL A 89 -19.04 -4.60 -17.63
C VAL A 89 -17.52 -4.80 -17.68
N ALA A 90 -16.79 -3.87 -17.05
CA ALA A 90 -15.34 -3.99 -16.94
C ALA A 90 -14.92 -5.15 -15.99
N THR A 91 -13.79 -5.76 -16.33
CA THR A 91 -13.17 -6.89 -15.63
C THR A 91 -12.67 -6.54 -14.23
N ASP A 92 -12.42 -7.55 -13.40
CA ASP A 92 -11.76 -7.39 -12.09
C ASP A 92 -10.41 -6.66 -12.20
N ALA A 93 -9.64 -6.96 -13.24
CA ALA A 93 -8.36 -6.32 -13.50
C ALA A 93 -8.51 -4.83 -13.86
N GLU A 94 -9.49 -4.45 -14.69
CA GLU A 94 -9.72 -3.06 -15.09
C GLU A 94 -10.15 -2.18 -13.92
N TYR A 95 -11.06 -2.66 -13.06
CA TYR A 95 -11.42 -1.91 -11.86
C TYR A 95 -10.23 -1.77 -10.90
N ALA A 96 -9.44 -2.82 -10.70
CA ALA A 96 -8.26 -2.77 -9.83
C ALA A 96 -7.18 -1.81 -10.36
N MET A 97 -6.92 -1.81 -11.67
CA MET A 97 -6.05 -0.85 -12.34
C MET A 97 -6.56 0.58 -12.14
N HIS A 98 -7.83 0.80 -12.43
CA HIS A 98 -8.48 2.11 -12.30
C HIS A 98 -8.38 2.66 -10.88
N ASP A 99 -8.78 1.88 -9.87
CA ASP A 99 -8.75 2.33 -8.49
C ASP A 99 -7.31 2.56 -8.00
N ALA A 100 -6.37 1.68 -8.33
CA ALA A 100 -4.97 1.86 -7.93
C ALA A 100 -4.35 3.14 -8.52
N VAL A 101 -4.53 3.39 -9.82
CA VAL A 101 -3.94 4.54 -10.52
C VAL A 101 -4.62 5.85 -10.09
N THR A 102 -5.93 5.85 -9.86
CA THR A 102 -6.65 7.05 -9.39
C THR A 102 -6.33 7.36 -7.91
N LEU A 103 -6.13 6.33 -7.07
CA LEU A 103 -5.62 6.50 -5.70
C LEU A 103 -4.16 6.99 -5.69
N TYR A 104 -3.31 6.53 -6.62
CA TYR A 104 -1.99 7.12 -6.81
C TYR A 104 -2.09 8.59 -7.15
N ALA A 105 -2.99 8.95 -8.06
CA ALA A 105 -3.15 10.33 -8.49
C ALA A 105 -3.57 11.26 -7.34
N LEU A 106 -4.41 10.77 -6.42
CA LEU A 106 -4.74 11.44 -5.16
C LEU A 106 -3.50 11.64 -4.29
N HIS A 107 -2.71 10.59 -4.12
CA HIS A 107 -1.54 10.59 -3.23
C HIS A 107 -0.44 11.54 -3.73
N GLN A 108 -0.13 11.49 -5.03
CA GLN A 108 0.92 12.30 -5.66
C GLN A 108 0.56 13.79 -5.79
N GLN A 109 -0.72 14.15 -5.63
CA GLN A 109 -1.19 15.52 -5.83
C GLN A 109 -0.36 16.54 -5.03
N SER A 110 0.22 17.52 -5.72
CA SER A 110 1.02 18.59 -5.10
C SER A 110 2.19 18.09 -4.25
N ARG A 111 2.71 16.89 -4.52
CA ARG A 111 3.92 16.34 -3.90
C ARG A 111 5.06 16.26 -4.91
N ARG A 112 6.25 16.67 -4.46
CA ARG A 112 7.50 16.55 -5.23
C ARG A 112 8.25 15.27 -4.89
N GLU A 113 7.87 14.63 -3.79
CA GLU A 113 8.35 13.34 -3.35
C GLU A 113 7.64 12.23 -4.11
N ARG A 114 8.31 11.08 -4.26
CA ARG A 114 7.73 9.89 -4.88
C ARG A 114 6.72 9.26 -3.93
N MET A 115 5.45 9.21 -4.30
CA MET A 115 4.42 8.51 -3.52
C MET A 115 4.26 7.04 -3.92
N HIS A 116 4.81 6.66 -5.08
CA HIS A 116 5.01 5.27 -5.46
C HIS A 116 6.45 4.83 -5.19
N MET A 117 6.60 3.75 -4.42
CA MET A 117 7.89 3.09 -4.14
C MET A 117 7.73 1.58 -4.13
N ASP A 118 8.65 0.88 -4.78
CA ASP A 118 8.66 -0.58 -4.90
C ASP A 118 8.84 -1.28 -3.54
N GLY A 119 8.12 -2.38 -3.34
CA GLY A 119 8.28 -3.27 -2.19
C GLY A 119 7.67 -2.76 -0.88
N ARG A 120 7.01 -1.60 -0.89
CA ARG A 120 6.36 -0.99 0.29
C ARG A 120 4.86 -1.32 0.29
N GLY A 121 4.46 -2.40 0.96
CA GLY A 121 3.05 -2.80 1.07
C GLY A 121 2.18 -1.82 1.85
N LEU A 122 0.86 -1.89 1.66
CA LEU A 122 -0.09 -0.98 2.33
C LEU A 122 0.01 -1.08 3.85
N GLY A 123 0.09 -2.29 4.41
CA GLY A 123 0.16 -2.45 5.86
C GLY A 123 1.44 -1.84 6.46
N GLN A 124 2.56 -1.90 5.72
CA GLN A 124 3.83 -1.29 6.15
C GLN A 124 3.72 0.23 6.16
N ALA A 125 3.16 0.83 5.09
CA ALA A 125 2.93 2.26 5.00
C ALA A 125 1.99 2.76 6.11
N LEU A 126 0.93 2.01 6.44
CA LEU A 126 0.00 2.37 7.51
C LEU A 126 0.61 2.20 8.91
N ALA A 127 1.50 1.22 9.11
CA ALA A 127 2.23 1.09 10.36
C ALA A 127 3.16 2.29 10.59
N GLU A 128 3.85 2.74 9.54
CA GLU A 128 4.66 3.95 9.57
C GLU A 128 3.80 5.20 9.85
N LEU A 129 2.65 5.32 9.18
CA LEU A 129 1.71 6.41 9.40
C LEU A 129 1.27 6.51 10.85
N VAL A 130 0.94 5.38 11.48
CA VAL A 130 0.59 5.35 12.91
C VAL A 130 1.74 5.84 13.79
N ARG A 131 2.99 5.55 13.46
CA ARG A 131 4.15 6.00 14.27
C ARG A 131 4.35 7.51 14.19
N VAL A 132 4.14 8.10 13.01
CA VAL A 132 4.45 9.52 12.76
C VAL A 132 3.23 10.44 12.90
N SER A 133 2.01 9.88 12.95
CA SER A 133 0.78 10.66 13.04
C SER A 133 0.56 11.20 14.45
N ALA A 134 0.11 12.45 14.55
CA ALA A 134 -0.40 13.03 15.79
C ALA A 134 -1.75 12.41 16.26
N GLY A 135 -2.42 11.63 15.40
CA GLY A 135 -3.71 10.98 15.69
C GLY A 135 -3.72 9.49 15.35
N PRO A 136 -2.85 8.67 15.98
CA PRO A 136 -2.65 7.26 15.62
C PRO A 136 -3.92 6.42 15.74
N ASP A 137 -4.80 6.70 16.70
CA ASP A 137 -6.06 5.98 16.89
C ASP A 137 -7.05 6.21 15.74
N GLY A 138 -7.04 7.40 15.15
CA GLY A 138 -7.84 7.70 13.96
C GLY A 138 -7.40 6.88 12.74
N VAL A 139 -6.10 6.62 12.62
CA VAL A 139 -5.51 5.77 11.58
C VAL A 139 -5.87 4.31 11.84
N ARG A 140 -5.68 3.82 13.09
CA ARG A 140 -6.02 2.44 13.49
C ARG A 140 -7.49 2.13 13.26
N ARG A 141 -8.40 3.05 13.62
CA ARG A 141 -9.84 2.88 13.42
C ARG A 141 -10.22 2.75 11.95
N ARG A 142 -9.63 3.57 11.08
CA ARG A 142 -9.87 3.49 9.63
C ARG A 142 -9.26 2.24 9.01
N PHE A 143 -8.10 1.81 9.50
CA PHE A 143 -7.50 0.55 9.08
C PHE A 143 -8.34 -0.66 9.50
N ALA A 144 -8.88 -0.65 10.72
CA ALA A 144 -9.83 -1.66 11.16
C ALA A 144 -11.09 -1.68 10.29
N ALA A 145 -11.67 -0.50 9.98
CA ALA A 145 -12.83 -0.38 9.10
C ALA A 145 -12.54 -0.90 7.67
N LEU A 146 -11.36 -0.60 7.11
CA LEU A 146 -10.91 -1.18 5.85
C LEU A 146 -10.85 -2.72 5.93
N GLY A 147 -10.35 -3.25 7.05
CA GLY A 147 -10.29 -4.69 7.31
C GLY A 147 -11.66 -5.34 7.46
N THR A 148 -12.69 -4.63 7.92
CA THR A 148 -14.05 -5.18 8.12
C THR A 148 -15.04 -4.80 7.02
N ALA A 149 -14.60 -4.12 5.96
CA ALA A 149 -15.47 -3.65 4.88
C ALA A 149 -16.25 -4.82 4.26
N SER A 150 -17.57 -4.64 4.17
CA SER A 150 -18.54 -5.62 3.67
C SER A 150 -18.68 -5.61 2.15
N THR A 151 -18.22 -4.55 1.49
CA THR A 151 -18.23 -4.39 0.04
C THR A 151 -16.90 -3.84 -0.48
N TYR A 152 -16.61 -4.09 -1.76
CA TYR A 152 -15.45 -3.51 -2.42
C TYR A 152 -15.51 -1.97 -2.40
N HIS A 153 -16.69 -1.39 -2.67
CA HIS A 153 -16.89 0.06 -2.68
C HIS A 153 -16.62 0.71 -1.30
N GLU A 154 -17.10 0.08 -0.22
CA GLU A 154 -16.79 0.50 1.15
C GLU A 154 -15.28 0.41 1.43
N GLY A 155 -14.62 -0.65 0.96
CA GLY A 155 -13.16 -0.79 1.03
C GLY A 155 -12.42 0.37 0.34
N ILE A 156 -12.81 0.71 -0.90
CA ILE A 156 -12.24 1.85 -1.64
C ILE A 156 -12.47 3.18 -0.92
N TYR A 157 -13.64 3.38 -0.31
CA TYR A 157 -13.92 4.58 0.49
C TYR A 157 -12.94 4.72 1.67
N HIS A 158 -12.73 3.66 2.45
CA HIS A 158 -11.78 3.66 3.56
C HIS A 158 -10.33 3.84 3.07
N LEU A 159 -9.97 3.15 1.98
CA LEU A 159 -8.65 3.26 1.37
C LEU A 159 -8.36 4.68 0.91
N ARG A 160 -9.30 5.36 0.24
CA ARG A 160 -9.18 6.77 -0.13
C ARG A 160 -8.87 7.66 1.07
N SER A 161 -9.57 7.45 2.20
CA SER A 161 -9.32 8.20 3.42
C SER A 161 -7.91 7.96 3.95
N LEU A 162 -7.45 6.70 3.98
CA LEU A 162 -6.11 6.33 4.43
C LEU A 162 -5.01 6.86 3.51
N ILE A 163 -5.16 6.77 2.19
CA ILE A 163 -4.24 7.36 1.21
C ILE A 163 -4.12 8.87 1.40
N THR A 164 -5.23 9.56 1.70
CA THR A 164 -5.19 11.00 2.00
C THR A 164 -4.35 11.29 3.25
N MET A 165 -4.38 10.41 4.25
CA MET A 165 -3.55 10.54 5.46
C MET A 165 -2.07 10.26 5.21
N LEU A 166 -1.74 9.32 4.32
CA LEU A 166 -0.35 9.03 3.94
C LEU A 166 0.31 10.20 3.20
N ARG A 167 -0.49 10.97 2.46
CA ARG A 167 -0.03 12.08 1.63
C ARG A 167 0.65 13.21 2.41
N GLU A 168 0.19 13.50 3.63
CA GLU A 168 0.74 14.60 4.43
C GLU A 168 2.17 14.31 4.95
N PRO A 169 2.42 13.18 5.64
CA PRO A 169 3.77 12.76 6.02
C PRO A 169 4.57 12.16 4.85
N GLN A 170 4.09 12.24 3.60
CA GLN A 170 4.80 11.81 2.40
C GLN A 170 5.21 10.33 2.41
N ILE A 171 4.39 9.46 2.99
CA ILE A 171 4.72 8.04 3.15
C ILE A 171 4.38 7.28 1.86
N PRO A 172 5.37 6.76 1.10
CA PRO A 172 5.11 6.09 -0.15
C PRO A 172 4.57 4.66 0.04
N LEU A 173 3.89 4.16 -0.98
CA LEU A 173 3.47 2.76 -1.08
C LEU A 173 3.66 2.19 -2.50
N ASP A 174 3.66 0.87 -2.59
CA ASP A 174 3.74 0.14 -3.84
C ASP A 174 2.34 -0.02 -4.46
N TYR A 175 1.99 0.87 -5.39
CA TYR A 175 0.72 0.84 -6.10
C TYR A 175 0.53 -0.40 -6.99
N GLY A 176 1.62 -1.10 -7.35
CA GLY A 176 1.53 -2.39 -8.02
C GLY A 176 1.04 -3.48 -7.08
N LEU A 177 1.60 -3.56 -5.87
CA LEU A 177 1.10 -4.48 -4.84
C LEU A 177 -0.34 -4.16 -4.45
N LEU A 178 -0.68 -2.87 -4.36
CA LEU A 178 -2.04 -2.44 -4.09
C LEU A 178 -3.01 -2.88 -5.20
N ALA A 179 -2.64 -2.76 -6.48
CA ALA A 179 -3.49 -3.22 -7.58
C ALA A 179 -3.75 -4.73 -7.54
N ASP A 180 -2.73 -5.53 -7.22
CA ASP A 180 -2.92 -6.97 -7.01
C ASP A 180 -3.88 -7.25 -5.84
N ASP A 181 -3.78 -6.49 -4.74
CA ASP A 181 -4.71 -6.62 -3.61
C ASP A 181 -6.13 -6.25 -3.99
N LEU A 182 -6.31 -5.15 -4.73
CA LEU A 182 -7.62 -4.70 -5.19
C LEU A 182 -8.27 -5.71 -6.12
N GLN A 183 -7.51 -6.29 -7.06
CA GLN A 183 -7.99 -7.36 -7.92
C GLN A 183 -8.42 -8.57 -7.10
N THR A 184 -7.63 -8.97 -6.10
CA THR A 184 -7.99 -10.08 -5.21
C THR A 184 -9.24 -9.76 -4.38
N LEU A 185 -9.41 -8.52 -3.89
CA LEU A 185 -10.61 -8.11 -3.13
C LEU A 185 -11.92 -8.18 -3.92
N ARG A 186 -11.85 -8.12 -5.26
CA ARG A 186 -13.02 -8.30 -6.12
C ARG A 186 -13.46 -9.76 -6.24
N LEU A 187 -12.56 -10.71 -5.97
CA LEU A 187 -12.89 -12.13 -5.97
C LEU A 187 -13.74 -12.50 -4.74
N PRO A 188 -14.73 -13.41 -4.88
CA PRO A 188 -15.63 -13.78 -3.78
C PRO A 188 -14.92 -14.22 -2.49
N THR A 189 -13.78 -14.90 -2.60
CA THR A 189 -13.02 -15.46 -1.48
C THR A 189 -11.71 -14.72 -1.19
N GLY A 190 -11.43 -13.60 -1.87
CA GLY A 190 -10.14 -12.93 -1.77
C GLY A 190 -9.96 -12.03 -0.53
N ARG A 191 -11.05 -11.65 0.15
CA ARG A 191 -10.97 -10.74 1.31
C ARG A 191 -10.14 -11.26 2.47
N PRO A 192 -10.36 -12.49 2.98
CA PRO A 192 -9.55 -13.00 4.10
C PRO A 192 -8.07 -13.03 3.77
N GLN A 193 -7.71 -13.33 2.51
CA GLN A 193 -6.33 -13.33 2.04
C GLN A 193 -5.70 -11.94 2.12
N VAL A 194 -6.37 -10.92 1.59
CA VAL A 194 -5.85 -9.54 1.57
C VAL A 194 -5.79 -8.95 2.98
N GLN A 195 -6.81 -9.20 3.81
CA GLN A 195 -6.81 -8.80 5.22
C GLN A 195 -5.62 -9.42 5.98
N ALA A 196 -5.35 -10.71 5.77
CA ALA A 196 -4.21 -11.39 6.38
C ALA A 196 -2.86 -10.82 5.90
N ILE A 197 -2.75 -10.43 4.62
CA ILE A 197 -1.56 -9.76 4.07
C ILE A 197 -1.36 -8.40 4.74
N TRP A 198 -2.36 -7.52 4.68
CA TRP A 198 -2.27 -6.16 5.23
C TRP A 198 -2.07 -6.17 6.74
N GLY A 199 -2.78 -7.04 7.47
CA GLY A 199 -2.62 -7.20 8.91
C GLY A 199 -1.20 -7.64 9.26
N ARG A 200 -0.67 -8.68 8.59
CA ARG A 200 0.69 -9.17 8.82
C ARG A 200 1.74 -8.10 8.51
N GLU A 201 1.59 -7.36 7.42
CA GLU A 201 2.43 -6.21 7.08
C GLU A 201 2.44 -5.16 8.19
N PHE A 202 1.24 -4.79 8.66
CA PHE A 202 1.05 -3.77 9.67
C PHE A 202 1.64 -4.18 11.03
N PHE A 203 1.34 -5.39 11.51
CA PHE A 203 1.80 -5.85 12.82
C PHE A 203 3.29 -6.19 12.86
N ARG A 204 3.88 -6.72 11.78
CA ARG A 204 5.33 -7.01 11.71
C ARG A 204 6.20 -5.77 11.51
N SER A 205 5.62 -4.65 11.08
CA SER A 205 6.33 -3.37 10.92
C SER A 205 6.36 -2.53 12.19
N ARG A 206 5.74 -3.02 13.27
CA ARG A 206 5.98 -2.49 14.61
C ARG A 206 7.38 -2.95 15.05
N PRO A 207 8.26 -2.05 15.53
CA PRO A 207 9.43 -2.52 16.26
C PRO A 207 8.92 -3.42 17.39
N SER A 208 9.65 -4.50 17.68
CA SER A 208 9.43 -5.25 18.92
C SER A 208 9.48 -4.23 20.03
N THR A 209 8.33 -3.95 20.66
CA THR A 209 8.35 -3.35 21.99
C THR A 209 9.28 -4.25 22.79
N ASP A 210 10.28 -3.66 23.43
CA ASP A 210 11.19 -4.37 24.32
C ASP A 210 10.40 -5.40 25.12
N VAL A 211 10.95 -6.60 25.19
CA VAL A 211 10.53 -7.59 26.17
C VAL A 211 10.54 -6.85 27.50
N GLU A 212 9.35 -6.47 28.01
CA GLU A 212 9.16 -6.16 29.41
C GLU A 212 9.64 -7.39 30.15
N THR A 213 10.91 -7.35 30.54
CA THR A 213 11.47 -8.29 31.49
C THR A 213 10.68 -7.99 32.76
N PRO A 214 9.89 -8.94 33.28
CA PRO A 214 9.20 -8.70 34.54
C PRO A 214 10.30 -8.41 35.56
N ALA A 215 10.26 -7.20 36.13
CA ALA A 215 11.10 -6.82 37.25
C ALA A 215 10.88 -7.90 38.32
N THR A 216 11.89 -8.75 38.47
CA THR A 216 11.95 -9.71 39.57
C THR A 216 12.34 -8.87 40.77
N ASP A 217 11.35 -8.44 41.55
CA ASP A 217 11.60 -7.97 42.92
C ASP A 217 12.05 -9.19 43.73
N ALA A 218 13.36 -9.41 43.74
CA ALA A 218 14.04 -10.18 44.76
C ALA A 218 14.52 -9.20 45.83
N HIS A 219 13.63 -8.84 46.77
CA HIS A 219 14.07 -8.37 48.07
C HIS A 219 14.47 -9.60 48.90
N GLU A 220 15.72 -10.02 48.73
CA GLU A 220 16.46 -10.70 49.79
C GLU A 220 16.79 -9.66 50.87
N GLU A 221 16.05 -9.65 51.97
CA GLU A 221 16.57 -9.15 53.24
C GLU A 221 16.93 -10.35 54.10
N ASN A 222 18.24 -10.59 54.19
CA ASN A 222 18.85 -11.55 55.10
C ASN A 222 19.57 -10.78 56.22
N LEU A 223 19.06 -10.92 57.44
CA LEU A 223 19.73 -10.96 58.74
C LEU A 223 20.49 -9.73 59.29
N SER A 224 19.99 -9.20 60.41
CA SER A 224 20.70 -9.22 61.71
C SER A 224 19.70 -9.18 62.87
#